data_AF-A0A318Z4D3-F1
#
_entry.id   AF-A0A318Z4D3-F1
#
_cell.length_a   1.000
_cell.length_b   1.000
_cell.length_c   1.000
_cell.angle_alpha   90.00
_cell.angle_beta   90.00
_cell.angle_gamma   90.00
#
_symmetry.space_group_name_H-M   'P 1'
#
loop_
_entity.id
_entity.type
_entity.pdbx_description
1 polymer ?
#
loop_
_entity_poly.entity_id
_entity_poly.type
_entity_poly.pdbx_seq_one_letter_code
_entity_poly.pdbx_strand_id
1 'polypeptide(L)'
;MSSAHLHRLEKDRMRYSLEHRTQAISQLASNITNVTSAEGSAPANLDTTALLLSSILLGMTSTWHDVSMLDLVHLKGARTLFQKWMFNAHRQSVGPSLYGPKSSFLLGVMAYWEALASFHVDQNLEAVDYLWDMCNRGTNSEACCPNPLTGVSTSLFISMAQVGTLSRQLRLVDRLCSLTGPDKYKGEMYLSLLDKAKEIEKCVRAYAVLPVDEISATGDDLTPSSHLHTMGVVYQLSILLEIYRLFPELLRSSDDQINYSPNPSETKHFLDTLATNILTLLISIPPSSRTKAIQVLPLIIAGSALQGQTQPSSSTSLLPSCIRDPIRGIMLLSSNSIITNYWRRVVMDKITSLRDYVGLDSVDHARRIVEGVWMRADSMSSRSAGACSMVSWLDVMREDKLQTFFG
;
A
#
# COMPACT_ATOMS: atom_id res chain seq x y z
N MET A 1 -20.61 -9.05 4.95
CA MET A 1 -19.48 -9.58 4.16
C MET A 1 -19.92 -10.58 3.10
N SER A 2 -20.24 -11.84 3.42
CA SER A 2 -20.50 -12.88 2.40
C SER A 2 -21.64 -12.53 1.44
N SER A 3 -22.77 -12.04 1.97
CA SER A 3 -23.88 -11.57 1.15
C SER A 3 -23.53 -10.36 0.28
N ALA A 4 -22.61 -9.50 0.74
CA ALA A 4 -22.15 -8.33 -0.03
C ALA A 4 -21.31 -8.79 -1.22
N HIS A 5 -20.37 -9.69 -0.98
CA HIS A 5 -19.56 -10.26 -2.06
C HIS A 5 -20.40 -11.00 -3.12
N LEU A 6 -21.44 -11.73 -2.67
CA LEU A 6 -22.29 -12.53 -3.57
C LEU A 6 -23.42 -11.73 -4.25
N HIS A 7 -23.70 -10.49 -3.83
CA HIS A 7 -24.85 -9.75 -4.35
C HIS A 7 -24.77 -9.45 -5.85
N ARG A 8 -23.56 -9.49 -6.43
CA ARG A 8 -23.34 -9.24 -7.86
C ARG A 8 -23.87 -10.36 -8.74
N LEU A 9 -23.99 -11.57 -8.20
CA LEU A 9 -24.56 -12.73 -8.88
C LEU A 9 -26.09 -12.79 -8.74
N GLU A 10 -26.65 -12.17 -7.68
CA GLU A 10 -28.07 -12.25 -7.33
C GLU A 10 -28.57 -10.91 -6.77
N LYS A 11 -29.32 -10.13 -7.57
CA LYS A 11 -29.79 -8.77 -7.22
C LYS A 11 -30.57 -8.70 -5.89
N ASP A 12 -31.30 -9.76 -5.54
CA ASP A 12 -32.11 -9.82 -4.31
C ASP A 12 -31.26 -9.92 -3.02
N ARG A 13 -29.97 -10.27 -3.13
CA ARG A 13 -29.06 -10.37 -1.97
C ARG A 13 -28.55 -9.03 -1.44
N MET A 14 -28.71 -7.94 -2.20
CA MET A 14 -28.31 -6.62 -1.73
C MET A 14 -29.08 -6.22 -0.46
N ARG A 15 -30.39 -6.50 -0.44
CA ARG A 15 -31.26 -6.23 0.72
C ARG A 15 -30.79 -6.99 1.96
N TYR A 16 -30.61 -8.30 1.85
CA TYR A 16 -30.10 -9.13 2.96
C TYR A 16 -28.74 -8.66 3.46
N SER A 17 -27.86 -8.25 2.53
CA SER A 17 -26.55 -7.76 2.92
C SER A 17 -26.61 -6.46 3.70
N LEU A 18 -27.51 -5.54 3.35
CA LEU A 18 -27.73 -4.29 4.08
C LEU A 18 -28.42 -4.54 5.43
N GLU A 19 -29.39 -5.45 5.50
CA GLU A 19 -30.06 -5.84 6.75
C GLU A 19 -29.05 -6.41 7.75
N HIS A 20 -28.20 -7.36 7.33
CA HIS A 20 -27.14 -7.91 8.18
C HIS A 20 -26.12 -6.84 8.60
N ARG A 21 -25.77 -5.91 7.71
CA ARG A 21 -24.87 -4.80 8.03
C ARG A 21 -25.46 -3.92 9.14
N THR A 22 -26.72 -3.49 9.00
CA THR A 22 -27.40 -2.67 9.99
C THR A 22 -27.51 -3.37 11.35
N GLN A 23 -27.85 -4.67 11.35
CA GLN A 23 -27.90 -5.46 12.57
C GLN A 23 -26.53 -5.56 13.25
N ALA A 24 -25.48 -5.82 12.48
CA ALA A 24 -24.11 -5.90 13.02
C ALA A 24 -23.64 -4.56 13.59
N ILE A 25 -23.95 -3.43 12.96
CA ILE A 25 -23.65 -2.08 13.47
C ILE A 25 -24.39 -1.83 14.79
N SER A 26 -25.67 -2.19 14.87
CA SER A 26 -26.48 -2.02 16.09
C SER A 26 -25.93 -2.84 17.26
N GLN A 27 -25.58 -4.11 17.02
CA GLN A 27 -24.96 -4.98 18.03
C GLN A 27 -23.58 -4.49 18.46
N LEU A 28 -22.74 -4.07 17.50
CA LEU A 28 -21.43 -3.51 17.78
C LEU A 28 -21.54 -2.26 18.68
N ALA A 29 -22.45 -1.34 18.37
CA ALA A 29 -22.67 -0.14 19.16
C ALA A 29 -23.12 -0.47 20.59
N SER A 30 -24.08 -1.38 20.76
CA SER A 30 -24.58 -1.80 22.09
C SER A 30 -23.49 -2.49 22.92
N ASN A 31 -22.64 -3.31 22.31
CA ASN A 31 -21.59 -4.00 23.04
C ASN A 31 -20.43 -3.07 23.40
N ILE A 32 -20.08 -2.11 22.54
CA ILE A 32 -19.06 -1.09 22.85
C ILE A 32 -19.48 -0.27 24.08
N THR A 33 -20.75 0.15 24.18
CA THR A 33 -21.23 0.90 25.36
C THR A 33 -21.09 0.10 26.65
N ASN A 34 -21.36 -1.21 26.61
CA ASN A 34 -21.21 -2.09 27.77
C ASN A 34 -19.74 -2.22 28.19
N VAL A 35 -18.83 -2.31 27.23
CA VAL A 35 -17.38 -2.41 27.47
C VAL A 35 -16.78 -1.10 28.01
N THR A 36 -17.35 0.06 27.66
CA THR A 36 -16.94 1.36 28.21
C THR A 36 -17.51 1.64 29.60
N SER A 37 -18.69 1.11 29.94
CA SER A 37 -19.28 1.29 31.27
C SER A 37 -18.71 0.35 32.33
N ALA A 38 -18.09 -0.77 31.92
CA ALA A 38 -17.54 -1.78 32.81
C ALA A 38 -16.06 -1.54 33.20
N GLU A 39 -15.65 -0.29 33.47
CA GLU A 39 -14.26 0.09 33.81
C GLU A 39 -13.66 -0.62 35.06
N GLY A 40 -14.45 -1.44 35.78
CA GLY A 40 -14.00 -2.15 37.00
C GLY A 40 -13.85 -3.67 36.92
N SER A 41 -14.31 -4.35 35.86
CA SER A 41 -14.22 -5.81 35.77
C SER A 41 -13.65 -6.22 34.41
N ALA A 42 -12.54 -6.96 34.40
CA ALA A 42 -11.87 -7.43 33.19
C ALA A 42 -12.89 -8.09 32.24
N PRO A 43 -13.21 -7.49 31.08
CA PRO A 43 -14.05 -8.17 30.11
C PRO A 43 -13.26 -9.36 29.58
N ALA A 44 -13.89 -10.53 29.56
CA ALA A 44 -13.30 -11.74 29.00
C ALA A 44 -12.77 -11.41 27.59
N ASN A 45 -11.49 -11.69 27.31
CA ASN A 45 -10.81 -11.35 26.05
C ASN A 45 -11.60 -11.73 24.78
N LEU A 46 -12.46 -12.75 24.87
CA LEU A 46 -13.32 -13.20 23.78
C LEU A 46 -14.26 -12.11 23.24
N ASP A 47 -14.77 -11.23 24.11
CA ASP A 47 -15.66 -10.14 23.72
C ASP A 47 -14.90 -9.06 22.94
N THR A 48 -13.70 -8.68 23.40
CA THR A 48 -12.89 -7.66 22.70
C THR A 48 -12.40 -8.15 21.33
N THR A 49 -12.02 -9.43 21.19
CA THR A 49 -11.63 -9.99 19.89
C THR A 49 -12.80 -10.01 18.90
N ALA A 50 -14.01 -10.39 19.34
CA ALA A 50 -15.19 -10.39 18.48
C ALA A 50 -15.57 -8.98 18.03
N LEU A 51 -15.50 -7.99 18.92
CA LEU A 51 -15.78 -6.58 18.60
C LEU A 51 -14.76 -6.00 17.62
N LEU A 52 -13.48 -6.30 17.82
CA LEU A 52 -12.40 -5.89 16.92
C LEU A 52 -12.60 -6.48 15.54
N LEU A 53 -12.80 -7.81 15.45
CA LEU A 53 -13.05 -8.48 14.17
C LEU A 53 -14.31 -7.94 13.48
N SER A 54 -15.37 -7.69 14.23
CA SER A 54 -16.61 -7.10 13.69
C SER A 54 -16.37 -5.71 13.12
N SER A 55 -15.58 -4.88 13.80
CA SER A 55 -15.21 -3.54 13.33
C SER A 55 -14.37 -3.60 12.05
N ILE A 56 -13.40 -4.51 12.00
CA ILE A 56 -12.56 -4.75 10.83
C ILE A 56 -13.39 -5.21 9.63
N LEU A 57 -14.23 -6.23 9.82
CA LEU A 57 -15.06 -6.77 8.75
C LEU A 57 -16.07 -5.73 8.25
N LEU A 58 -16.70 -4.96 9.15
CA LEU A 58 -17.62 -3.90 8.74
C LEU A 58 -16.93 -2.81 7.94
N GLY A 59 -15.73 -2.39 8.33
CA GLY A 59 -14.99 -1.33 7.66
C GLY A 59 -14.39 -1.76 6.32
N MET A 60 -13.70 -2.91 6.27
CA MET A 60 -13.09 -3.40 5.02
C MET A 60 -14.12 -3.79 3.95
N THR A 61 -15.34 -4.16 4.36
CA THR A 61 -16.38 -4.60 3.42
C THR A 61 -17.36 -3.51 3.03
N SER A 62 -17.21 -2.29 3.57
CA SER A 62 -18.06 -1.15 3.20
C SER A 62 -17.98 -0.84 1.70
N THR A 63 -16.77 -0.93 1.13
CA THR A 63 -16.53 -0.69 -0.30
C THR A 63 -17.13 -1.77 -1.20
N TRP A 64 -17.54 -2.91 -0.64
CA TRP A 64 -18.22 -3.97 -1.38
C TRP A 64 -19.71 -3.67 -1.57
N HIS A 65 -20.28 -2.80 -0.75
CA HIS A 65 -21.67 -2.34 -0.86
C HIS A 65 -21.78 -1.07 -1.72
N ASP A 66 -20.87 -0.14 -1.51
CA ASP A 66 -20.70 1.07 -2.31
C ASP A 66 -19.21 1.36 -2.37
N VAL A 67 -18.65 1.32 -3.59
CA VAL A 67 -17.22 1.50 -3.85
C VAL A 67 -16.63 2.78 -3.23
N SER A 68 -17.45 3.81 -3.04
CA SER A 68 -17.02 5.10 -2.48
C SER A 68 -17.12 5.17 -0.94
N MET A 69 -17.78 4.21 -0.30
CA MET A 69 -17.96 4.19 1.16
C MET A 69 -16.74 3.54 1.85
N LEU A 70 -15.81 4.38 2.30
CA LEU A 70 -14.62 3.94 3.05
C LEU A 70 -14.89 3.66 4.55
N ASP A 71 -15.97 4.19 5.12
CA ASP A 71 -16.39 4.04 6.53
C ASP A 71 -15.26 4.04 7.57
N LEU A 72 -14.39 5.05 7.48
CA LEU A 72 -13.19 5.22 8.31
C LEU A 72 -13.46 5.31 9.81
N VAL A 73 -14.72 5.53 10.21
CA VAL A 73 -15.16 5.45 11.62
C VAL A 73 -14.87 4.07 12.21
N HIS A 74 -15.03 2.99 11.42
CA HIS A 74 -14.74 1.64 11.86
C HIS A 74 -13.24 1.42 12.07
N LEU A 75 -12.38 2.04 11.25
CA LEU A 75 -10.93 1.97 11.42
C LEU A 75 -10.52 2.63 12.73
N LYS A 76 -11.07 3.81 13.03
CA LYS A 76 -10.82 4.50 14.30
C LYS A 76 -11.22 3.63 15.51
N GLY A 77 -12.41 3.01 15.46
CA GLY A 77 -12.87 2.10 16.50
C GLY A 77 -11.98 0.86 16.63
N ALA A 78 -11.57 0.27 15.50
CA ALA A 78 -10.69 -0.88 15.46
C ALA A 78 -9.31 -0.58 16.06
N ARG A 79 -8.72 0.59 15.81
CA ARG A 79 -7.46 1.03 16.46
C ARG A 79 -7.57 1.00 17.98
N THR A 80 -8.62 1.61 18.54
CA THR A 80 -8.85 1.64 19.98
C THR A 80 -9.06 0.24 20.56
N LEU A 81 -9.87 -0.59 19.89
CA LEU A 81 -10.11 -1.97 20.32
C LEU A 81 -8.84 -2.82 20.25
N PHE A 82 -8.03 -2.65 19.20
CA PHE A 82 -6.76 -3.35 19.04
C PHE A 82 -5.77 -2.95 20.13
N GLN A 83 -5.61 -1.66 20.42
CA GLN A 83 -4.77 -1.18 21.51
C GLN A 83 -5.21 -1.70 22.88
N LYS A 84 -6.51 -1.72 23.17
CA LYS A 84 -7.05 -2.32 24.39
C LYS A 84 -6.81 -3.83 24.45
N TRP A 85 -7.03 -4.52 23.33
CA TRP A 85 -6.79 -5.95 23.20
C TRP A 85 -5.31 -6.28 23.45
N MET A 86 -4.39 -5.51 22.84
CA MET A 86 -2.95 -5.62 23.09
C MET A 86 -2.66 -5.45 24.58
N PHE A 87 -3.08 -4.34 25.19
CA PHE A 87 -2.81 -4.05 26.60
C PHE A 87 -3.29 -5.19 27.53
N ASN A 88 -4.47 -5.74 27.28
CA ASN A 88 -5.03 -6.85 28.05
C ASN A 88 -4.26 -8.16 27.83
N ALA A 89 -3.86 -8.45 26.60
CA ALA A 89 -3.03 -9.62 26.29
C ALA A 89 -1.71 -9.57 27.06
N HIS A 90 -1.08 -8.38 27.16
CA HIS A 90 0.16 -8.19 27.92
C HIS A 90 -0.01 -8.48 29.42
N ARG A 91 -1.14 -8.09 30.03
CA ARG A 91 -1.37 -8.31 31.48
C ARG A 91 -1.60 -9.77 31.86
N GLN A 92 -2.06 -10.59 30.93
CA GLN A 92 -2.41 -11.99 31.18
C GLN A 92 -1.27 -12.98 30.88
N SER A 93 -0.18 -12.50 30.27
CA SER A 93 0.98 -13.34 29.92
C SER A 93 1.97 -13.46 31.09
N VAL A 94 1.76 -14.43 31.98
CA VAL A 94 2.78 -14.90 32.91
C VAL A 94 3.58 -16.01 32.23
N GLY A 95 4.58 -15.65 31.41
CA GLY A 95 5.47 -16.60 30.71
C GLY A 95 5.83 -16.19 29.27
N PRO A 96 6.83 -16.86 28.65
CA PRO A 96 7.29 -16.53 27.31
C PRO A 96 6.47 -17.27 26.24
N SER A 97 5.34 -16.67 25.81
CA SER A 97 4.93 -16.61 24.39
C SER A 97 3.57 -15.90 24.24
N LEU A 98 3.60 -14.60 23.96
CA LEU A 98 2.42 -13.80 23.60
C LEU A 98 1.97 -14.02 22.13
N TYR A 99 2.79 -14.74 21.35
CA TYR A 99 2.73 -14.77 19.89
C TYR A 99 2.10 -16.05 19.37
N GLY A 100 0.77 -16.10 19.43
CA GLY A 100 -0.02 -17.15 18.80
C GLY A 100 -0.53 -16.77 17.40
N PRO A 101 -1.08 -17.72 16.63
CA PRO A 101 -1.66 -17.47 15.30
C PRO A 101 -2.73 -16.37 15.28
N LYS A 102 -3.51 -16.22 16.36
CA LYS A 102 -4.52 -15.17 16.51
C LYS A 102 -3.92 -13.77 16.53
N SER A 103 -2.82 -13.58 17.28
CA SER A 103 -2.12 -12.31 17.38
C SER A 103 -1.50 -11.92 16.04
N SER A 104 -0.88 -12.89 15.35
CA SER A 104 -0.39 -12.69 13.98
C SER A 104 -1.52 -12.26 13.07
N PHE A 105 -2.62 -13.01 13.01
CA PHE A 105 -3.78 -12.69 12.16
C PHE A 105 -4.30 -11.27 12.39
N LEU A 106 -4.58 -10.88 13.64
CA LEU A 106 -5.10 -9.55 13.98
C LEU A 106 -4.11 -8.44 13.60
N LEU A 107 -2.81 -8.64 13.85
CA LEU A 107 -1.77 -7.68 13.47
C LEU A 107 -1.71 -7.50 11.95
N GLY A 108 -1.71 -8.61 11.20
CA GLY A 108 -1.66 -8.59 9.73
C GLY A 108 -2.87 -7.90 9.11
N VAL A 109 -4.08 -8.21 9.59
CA VAL A 109 -5.29 -7.57 9.05
C VAL A 109 -5.34 -6.07 9.35
N MET A 110 -4.90 -5.65 10.54
CA MET A 110 -4.77 -4.23 10.86
C MET A 110 -3.70 -3.56 9.99
N ALA A 111 -2.52 -4.16 9.84
CA ALA A 111 -1.45 -3.60 9.02
C ALA A 111 -1.87 -3.46 7.54
N TYR A 112 -2.55 -4.47 6.99
CA TYR A 112 -3.11 -4.40 5.64
C TYR A 112 -4.13 -3.27 5.49
N TRP A 113 -5.10 -3.19 6.41
CA TRP A 113 -6.14 -2.17 6.33
C TRP A 113 -5.56 -0.75 6.48
N GLU A 114 -4.61 -0.57 7.38
CA GLU A 114 -3.86 0.69 7.56
C GLU A 114 -3.08 1.07 6.30
N ALA A 115 -2.46 0.10 5.63
CA ALA A 115 -1.73 0.32 4.38
C ALA A 115 -2.62 0.86 3.26
N LEU A 116 -3.88 0.41 3.18
CA LEU A 116 -4.86 0.90 2.22
C LEU A 116 -5.48 2.25 2.64
N ALA A 117 -5.82 2.38 3.92
CA ALA A 117 -6.52 3.54 4.44
C ALA A 117 -5.65 4.78 4.54
N SER A 118 -4.34 4.62 4.77
CA SER A 118 -3.41 5.75 4.92
C SER A 118 -3.40 6.70 3.72
N PHE A 119 -3.66 6.21 2.50
CA PHE A 119 -3.74 7.05 1.30
C PHE A 119 -5.03 7.90 1.22
N HIS A 120 -6.00 7.63 2.09
CA HIS A 120 -7.31 8.24 2.13
C HIS A 120 -7.50 9.17 3.34
N VAL A 121 -6.84 8.89 4.47
CA VAL A 121 -7.01 9.60 5.73
C VAL A 121 -5.88 10.62 5.98
N ASP A 122 -6.24 11.86 6.27
CA ASP A 122 -5.29 12.82 6.84
C ASP A 122 -5.08 12.49 8.33
N GLN A 123 -3.87 12.05 8.69
CA GLN A 123 -3.53 11.61 10.04
C GLN A 123 -2.07 11.92 10.39
N ASN A 124 -1.73 11.89 11.69
CA ASN A 124 -0.38 12.12 12.17
C ASN A 124 0.60 11.04 11.72
N LEU A 125 1.89 11.34 11.69
CA LEU A 125 2.95 10.42 11.25
C LEU A 125 3.06 9.18 12.14
N GLU A 126 2.66 9.30 13.40
CA GLU A 126 2.69 8.25 14.43
C GLU A 126 1.40 7.41 14.46
N ALA A 127 0.44 7.65 13.56
CA ALA A 127 -0.89 7.04 13.60
C ALA A 127 -0.88 5.51 13.56
N VAL A 128 0.19 4.90 13.05
CA VAL A 128 0.35 3.44 12.90
C VAL A 128 1.42 2.84 13.82
N ASP A 129 2.06 3.66 14.67
CA ASP A 129 3.16 3.20 15.52
C ASP A 129 2.74 2.15 16.54
N TYR A 130 1.44 2.12 16.88
CA TYR A 130 0.85 1.10 17.75
C TYR A 130 1.00 -0.34 17.23
N LEU A 131 1.25 -0.52 15.93
CA LEU A 131 1.47 -1.84 15.32
C LEU A 131 2.91 -2.34 15.51
N TRP A 132 3.88 -1.43 15.66
CA TRP A 132 5.30 -1.78 15.73
C TRP A 132 5.66 -2.54 17.01
N ASP A 133 5.04 -2.17 18.13
CA ASP A 133 5.24 -2.84 19.42
C ASP A 133 4.98 -4.34 19.34
N MET A 134 3.97 -4.75 18.56
CA MET A 134 3.68 -6.16 18.34
C MET A 134 4.58 -6.81 17.30
N CYS A 135 4.84 -6.12 16.20
CA CYS A 135 5.64 -6.65 15.10
C CYS A 135 7.07 -6.99 15.56
N ASN A 136 7.70 -6.12 16.34
CA ASN A 136 9.10 -6.29 16.80
C ASN A 136 9.29 -7.43 17.81
N ARG A 137 8.21 -7.90 18.43
CA ARG A 137 8.25 -8.93 19.47
C ARG A 137 7.93 -10.34 18.93
N GLY A 138 7.41 -10.44 17.71
CA GLY A 138 7.07 -11.71 17.05
C GLY A 138 8.25 -12.40 16.33
N THR A 139 9.44 -11.82 16.34
CA THR A 139 10.63 -12.28 15.59
C THR A 139 11.40 -13.43 16.24
N ASN A 140 10.99 -13.91 17.41
CA ASN A 140 11.75 -14.90 18.20
C ASN A 140 11.31 -16.36 17.99
N SER A 141 10.69 -16.72 16.85
CA SER A 141 10.22 -18.10 16.59
C SER A 141 11.05 -18.79 15.51
N GLU A 142 11.44 -20.05 15.76
CA GLU A 142 12.31 -20.89 14.90
C GLU A 142 11.71 -21.25 13.53
N ALA A 143 10.42 -20.98 13.27
CA ALA A 143 9.82 -21.07 11.95
C ALA A 143 8.75 -19.98 11.78
N CYS A 144 8.89 -19.12 10.77
CA CYS A 144 7.95 -18.02 10.54
C CYS A 144 6.66 -18.56 9.92
N CYS A 145 5.61 -18.72 10.73
CA CYS A 145 4.27 -19.01 10.20
C CYS A 145 3.73 -17.78 9.45
N PRO A 146 3.47 -17.88 8.13
CA PRO A 146 3.03 -16.73 7.35
C PRO A 146 1.67 -16.23 7.83
N ASN A 147 1.53 -14.92 7.90
CA ASN A 147 0.23 -14.30 8.15
C ASN A 147 -0.72 -14.59 6.97
N PRO A 148 -2.00 -14.93 7.22
CA PRO A 148 -2.95 -15.24 6.15
C PRO A 148 -3.20 -14.12 5.14
N LEU A 149 -2.95 -12.86 5.50
CA LEU A 149 -3.21 -11.70 4.65
C LEU A 149 -1.91 -11.00 4.22
N THR A 150 -1.00 -10.74 5.16
CA THR A 150 0.25 -10.01 4.90
C THR A 150 1.46 -10.92 4.65
N GLY A 151 1.26 -12.24 4.67
CA GLY A 151 2.32 -13.23 4.48
C GLY A 151 3.44 -13.06 5.52
N VAL A 152 4.68 -13.05 5.05
CA VAL A 152 5.87 -12.88 5.90
C VAL A 152 6.30 -11.41 6.04
N SER A 153 5.51 -10.48 5.49
CA SER A 153 5.92 -9.09 5.26
C SER A 153 5.04 -8.06 5.98
N THR A 154 4.44 -8.43 7.10
CA THR A 154 3.59 -7.54 7.91
C THR A 154 4.23 -6.18 8.19
N SER A 155 5.54 -6.14 8.49
CA SER A 155 6.30 -4.90 8.68
C SER A 155 6.26 -3.99 7.44
N LEU A 156 6.39 -4.55 6.24
CA LEU A 156 6.32 -3.77 4.99
C LEU A 156 4.93 -3.15 4.80
N PHE A 157 3.85 -3.81 5.22
CA PHE A 157 2.51 -3.20 5.19
C PHE A 157 2.41 -2.01 6.16
N ILE A 158 3.02 -2.11 7.34
CA ILE A 158 3.08 -0.97 8.28
C ILE A 158 3.90 0.18 7.66
N SER A 159 5.05 -0.11 7.05
CA SER A 159 5.84 0.89 6.32
C SER A 159 5.06 1.53 5.15
N MET A 160 4.29 0.74 4.39
CA MET A 160 3.40 1.25 3.35
C MET A 160 2.34 2.20 3.93
N ALA A 161 1.79 1.89 5.11
CA ALA A 161 0.86 2.79 5.80
C ALA A 161 1.51 4.12 6.21
N GLN A 162 2.77 4.08 6.67
CA GLN A 162 3.54 5.29 6.95
C GLN A 162 3.77 6.12 5.68
N VAL A 163 4.08 5.49 4.54
CA VAL A 163 4.25 6.18 3.26
C VAL A 163 2.97 6.83 2.76
N GLY A 164 1.82 6.14 2.85
CA GLY A 164 0.54 6.76 2.49
C GLY A 164 0.20 7.97 3.36
N THR A 165 0.56 7.92 4.66
CA THR A 165 0.42 9.04 5.59
C THR A 165 1.35 10.20 5.22
N LEU A 166 2.63 9.93 4.91
CA LEU A 166 3.56 10.93 4.41
C LEU A 166 3.04 11.61 3.14
N SER A 167 2.51 10.82 2.21
CA SER A 167 1.93 11.31 0.96
C SER A 167 0.79 12.29 1.19
N ARG A 168 -0.08 12.02 2.18
CA ARG A 168 -1.18 12.90 2.59
C ARG A 168 -0.67 14.20 3.20
N GLN A 169 0.26 14.08 4.15
CA GLN A 169 0.85 15.23 4.84
C GLN A 169 1.62 16.14 3.88
N LEU A 170 2.41 15.58 2.96
CA LEU A 170 3.13 16.34 1.95
C LEU A 170 2.17 17.17 1.09
N ARG A 171 1.06 16.58 0.63
CA ARG A 171 0.04 17.32 -0.11
C ARG A 171 -0.64 18.42 0.70
N LEU A 172 -0.82 18.23 2.01
CA LEU A 172 -1.34 19.28 2.88
C LEU A 172 -0.36 20.46 2.92
N VAL A 173 0.94 20.18 3.04
CA VAL A 173 2.01 21.20 2.95
C VAL A 173 1.97 21.90 1.60
N ASP A 174 1.89 21.19 0.48
CA ASP A 174 1.86 21.77 -0.88
C ASP A 174 0.65 22.70 -1.09
N ARG A 175 -0.52 22.30 -0.59
CA ARG A 175 -1.74 23.13 -0.64
C ARG A 175 -1.57 24.39 0.20
N LEU A 176 -1.01 24.28 1.40
CA LEU A 176 -0.73 25.44 2.24
C LEU A 176 0.30 26.36 1.57
N CYS A 177 1.38 25.82 0.97
CA CYS A 177 2.38 26.55 0.18
C CYS A 177 1.71 27.37 -0.94
N SER A 178 0.80 26.74 -1.68
CA SER A 178 0.08 27.38 -2.79
C SER A 178 -0.82 28.55 -2.35
N LEU A 179 -1.36 28.51 -1.13
CA LEU A 179 -2.29 29.53 -0.62
C LEU A 179 -1.61 30.71 0.07
N THR A 180 -0.55 30.47 0.86
CA THR A 180 0.05 31.52 1.71
C THR A 180 1.50 31.86 1.37
N GLY A 181 2.03 31.39 0.23
CA GLY A 181 3.41 31.64 -0.23
C GLY A 181 4.46 30.82 0.53
N PRO A 182 5.75 30.87 0.14
CA PRO A 182 6.81 30.16 0.87
C PRO A 182 7.02 30.82 2.24
N ASP A 183 6.80 30.05 3.31
CA ASP A 183 6.99 30.46 4.71
C ASP A 183 7.96 29.50 5.41
N LYS A 184 8.77 30.00 6.34
CA LYS A 184 9.79 29.24 7.09
C LYS A 184 9.18 28.03 7.80
N TYR A 185 8.00 28.20 8.39
CA TYR A 185 7.26 27.13 9.08
C TYR A 185 6.92 25.95 8.14
N LYS A 186 6.67 26.22 6.85
CA LYS A 186 6.37 25.15 5.87
C LYS A 186 7.61 24.40 5.44
N GLY A 187 8.75 25.09 5.36
CA GLY A 187 10.05 24.46 5.14
C GLY A 187 10.40 23.50 6.29
N GLU A 188 10.16 23.90 7.53
CA GLU A 188 10.36 23.04 8.72
C GLU A 188 9.43 21.80 8.68
N MET A 189 8.17 21.96 8.29
CA MET A 189 7.26 20.81 8.08
C MET A 189 7.77 19.86 7.00
N TYR A 190 8.20 20.37 5.84
CA TYR A 190 8.76 19.53 4.77
C TYR A 190 9.99 18.75 5.24
N LEU A 191 10.91 19.41 5.96
CA LEU A 191 12.11 18.75 6.49
C LEU A 191 11.75 17.64 7.49
N SER A 192 10.76 17.84 8.35
CA SER A 192 10.27 16.80 9.26
C SER A 192 9.70 15.59 8.50
N LEU A 193 8.94 15.83 7.42
CA LEU A 193 8.44 14.76 6.55
C LEU A 193 9.57 14.02 5.84
N LEU A 194 10.57 14.75 5.35
CA LEU A 194 11.75 14.19 4.68
C LEU A 194 12.58 13.33 5.65
N ASP A 195 12.78 13.78 6.89
CA ASP A 195 13.50 13.00 7.90
C ASP A 195 12.76 11.71 8.23
N LYS A 196 11.42 11.76 8.35
CA LYS A 196 10.62 10.55 8.51
C LYS A 196 10.71 9.63 7.30
N ALA A 197 10.76 10.18 6.09
CA ALA A 197 10.95 9.40 4.86
C ALA A 197 12.30 8.67 4.84
N LYS A 198 13.39 9.32 5.29
CA LYS A 198 14.72 8.69 5.44
C LYS A 198 14.70 7.52 6.42
N GLU A 199 14.01 7.66 7.55
CA GLU A 199 13.87 6.57 8.53
C GLU A 199 13.19 5.35 7.89
N ILE A 200 12.06 5.57 7.21
CA ILE A 200 11.31 4.49 6.56
C ILE A 200 12.14 3.86 5.46
N GLU A 201 12.78 4.66 4.61
CA GLU A 201 13.66 4.18 3.54
C GLU A 201 14.77 3.28 4.09
N LYS A 202 15.45 3.71 5.16
CA LYS A 202 16.50 2.93 5.82
C LYS A 202 15.97 1.59 6.33
N CYS A 203 14.82 1.60 7.00
CA CYS A 203 14.17 0.38 7.50
C CYS A 203 13.78 -0.57 6.37
N VAL A 204 13.22 -0.05 5.27
CA VAL A 204 12.76 -0.85 4.13
C VAL A 204 13.93 -1.40 3.32
N ARG A 205 15.01 -0.64 3.14
CA ARG A 205 16.25 -1.14 2.51
C ARG A 205 16.94 -2.22 3.35
N ALA A 206 16.90 -2.08 4.68
CA ALA A 206 17.48 -3.06 5.60
C ALA A 206 16.60 -4.32 5.78
N TYR A 207 15.34 -4.29 5.34
CA TYR A 207 14.45 -5.43 5.43
C TYR A 207 14.93 -6.57 4.51
N ALA A 208 15.28 -7.70 5.12
CA ALA A 208 15.58 -8.93 4.41
C ALA A 208 14.29 -9.75 4.25
N VAL A 209 13.86 -9.97 3.01
CA VAL A 209 12.76 -10.89 2.73
C VAL A 209 13.22 -12.31 3.07
N LEU A 210 12.46 -13.01 3.89
CA LEU A 210 12.75 -14.38 4.31
C LEU A 210 12.93 -15.31 3.09
N PRO A 211 14.03 -16.08 3.00
CA PRO A 211 14.21 -17.12 2.00
C PRO A 211 13.06 -18.14 2.00
N VAL A 212 12.72 -18.71 0.84
CA VAL A 212 11.53 -19.56 0.69
C VAL A 212 11.57 -20.80 1.59
N ASP A 213 12.76 -21.33 1.85
CA ASP A 213 13.05 -22.47 2.71
C ASP A 213 12.84 -22.19 4.21
N GLU A 214 12.91 -20.92 4.63
CA GLU A 214 12.67 -20.49 6.00
C GLU A 214 11.18 -20.18 6.27
N ILE A 215 10.35 -20.15 5.22
CA ILE A 215 8.91 -19.89 5.32
C ILE A 215 8.16 -21.21 5.50
N SER A 216 7.50 -21.36 6.64
CA SER A 216 6.61 -22.50 6.91
C SER A 216 5.60 -22.72 5.79
N ALA A 217 5.36 -23.98 5.43
CA ALA A 217 4.40 -24.33 4.40
C ALA A 217 3.02 -23.73 4.71
N THR A 218 2.41 -23.11 3.70
CA THR A 218 1.12 -22.42 3.82
C THR A 218 -0.07 -23.36 3.92
N GLY A 219 0.10 -24.62 3.50
CA GLY A 219 -0.99 -25.59 3.37
C GLY A 219 -1.97 -25.29 2.23
N ASP A 220 -1.63 -24.35 1.34
CA ASP A 220 -2.42 -23.99 0.16
C ASP A 220 -1.54 -24.06 -1.10
N ASP A 221 -1.83 -25.03 -1.97
CA ASP A 221 -1.11 -25.24 -3.23
C ASP A 221 -1.24 -24.04 -4.19
N LEU A 222 -2.29 -23.22 -4.03
CA LEU A 222 -2.49 -22.00 -4.80
C LEU A 222 -1.82 -20.77 -4.16
N THR A 223 -1.24 -20.93 -2.98
CA THR A 223 -0.46 -19.87 -2.29
C THR A 223 0.81 -20.48 -1.68
N PRO A 224 1.73 -21.05 -2.48
CA PRO A 224 2.99 -21.55 -1.96
C PRO A 224 3.84 -20.43 -1.36
N SER A 225 4.76 -20.79 -0.46
CA SER A 225 5.69 -19.86 0.20
C SER A 225 6.47 -18.98 -0.78
N SER A 226 6.78 -19.49 -1.98
CA SER A 226 7.42 -18.72 -3.05
C SER A 226 6.60 -17.52 -3.49
N HIS A 227 5.27 -17.63 -3.57
CA HIS A 227 4.41 -16.50 -3.91
C HIS A 227 4.44 -15.43 -2.81
N LEU A 228 4.49 -15.84 -1.54
CA LEU A 228 4.59 -14.92 -0.40
C LEU A 228 5.94 -14.21 -0.36
N HIS A 229 7.03 -14.93 -0.62
CA HIS A 229 8.36 -14.34 -0.80
C HIS A 229 8.35 -13.29 -1.91
N THR A 230 7.84 -13.64 -3.10
CA THR A 230 7.75 -12.70 -4.23
C THR A 230 6.93 -11.47 -3.86
N MET A 231 5.80 -11.64 -3.15
CA MET A 231 5.01 -10.50 -2.67
C MET A 231 5.76 -9.62 -1.67
N GLY A 232 6.60 -10.20 -0.80
CA GLY A 232 7.48 -9.45 0.08
C GLY A 232 8.43 -8.54 -0.70
N VAL A 233 9.09 -9.06 -1.73
CA VAL A 233 9.96 -8.25 -2.62
C VAL A 233 9.15 -7.18 -3.35
N VAL A 234 7.97 -7.52 -3.87
CA VAL A 234 7.07 -6.58 -4.57
C VAL A 234 6.69 -5.39 -3.67
N TYR A 235 6.30 -5.65 -2.41
CA TYR A 235 5.95 -4.58 -1.48
C TYR A 235 7.17 -3.75 -1.09
N GLN A 236 8.33 -4.38 -0.86
CA GLN A 236 9.57 -3.67 -0.56
C GLN A 236 9.90 -2.66 -1.68
N LEU A 237 9.87 -3.11 -2.94
CA LEU A 237 10.12 -2.24 -4.09
C LEU A 237 9.03 -1.18 -4.29
N SER A 238 7.76 -1.51 -4.05
CA SER A 238 6.64 -0.57 -4.18
C SER A 238 6.73 0.58 -3.17
N ILE A 239 7.14 0.29 -1.94
CA ILE A 239 7.35 1.28 -0.88
C ILE A 239 8.49 2.23 -1.28
N LEU A 240 9.62 1.68 -1.75
CA LEU A 240 10.74 2.48 -2.24
C LEU A 240 10.34 3.36 -3.43
N LEU A 241 9.62 2.80 -4.40
CA LEU A 241 9.13 3.53 -5.57
C LEU A 241 8.24 4.72 -5.17
N GLU A 242 7.32 4.53 -4.23
CA GLU A 242 6.48 5.63 -3.72
C GLU A 242 7.30 6.67 -2.95
N ILE A 243 8.21 6.25 -2.08
CA ILE A 243 9.08 7.16 -1.32
C ILE A 243 9.91 8.04 -2.26
N TYR A 244 10.56 7.46 -3.27
CA TYR A 244 11.39 8.22 -4.20
C TYR A 244 10.58 9.12 -5.12
N ARG A 245 9.32 8.79 -5.38
CA ARG A 245 8.42 9.69 -6.10
C ARG A 245 8.02 10.90 -5.24
N LEU A 246 7.82 10.71 -3.94
CA LEU A 246 7.46 11.77 -3.01
C LEU A 246 8.65 12.65 -2.60
N PHE A 247 9.82 12.03 -2.43
CA PHE A 247 11.07 12.67 -1.99
C PHE A 247 12.23 12.24 -2.91
N PRO A 248 12.32 12.81 -4.14
CA PRO A 248 13.37 12.47 -5.09
C PRO A 248 14.80 12.70 -4.55
N GLU A 249 14.97 13.56 -3.56
CA GLU A 249 16.25 13.87 -2.93
C GLU A 249 16.87 12.68 -2.21
N LEU A 250 16.07 11.67 -1.85
CA LEU A 250 16.52 10.44 -1.21
C LEU A 250 17.31 9.51 -2.15
N LEU A 251 17.24 9.74 -3.46
CA LEU A 251 18.08 9.03 -4.42
C LEU A 251 19.56 9.47 -4.36
N ARG A 252 19.87 10.55 -3.63
CA ARG A 252 21.24 11.07 -3.49
C ARG A 252 22.07 10.22 -2.52
N SER A 253 23.28 9.86 -2.93
CA SER A 253 24.34 9.39 -2.03
C SER A 253 24.71 10.50 -1.04
N SER A 254 24.79 10.19 0.26
CA SER A 254 25.22 11.14 1.30
C SER A 254 26.57 11.81 1.03
N ASP A 255 27.41 11.20 0.17
CA ASP A 255 28.75 11.67 -0.20
C ASP A 255 28.76 12.85 -1.21
N ASP A 256 27.69 13.07 -1.98
CA ASP A 256 27.67 14.09 -3.04
C ASP A 256 27.11 15.43 -2.53
N GLN A 257 27.83 16.10 -1.63
CA GLN A 257 27.41 17.38 -1.04
C GLN A 257 27.68 18.63 -1.90
N ILE A 258 28.14 18.49 -3.15
CA ILE A 258 28.54 19.64 -3.97
C ILE A 258 27.62 19.77 -5.21
N ASN A 259 26.55 20.55 -5.06
CA ASN A 259 25.80 21.20 -6.15
C ASN A 259 25.24 20.32 -7.30
N TYR A 260 24.72 19.12 -7.03
CA TYR A 260 23.93 18.39 -8.02
C TYR A 260 22.42 18.55 -7.72
N SER A 261 21.72 19.31 -8.55
CA SER A 261 20.26 19.17 -8.67
C SER A 261 19.98 17.81 -9.32
N PRO A 262 19.12 16.95 -8.74
CA PRO A 262 18.82 15.65 -9.34
C PRO A 262 18.29 15.87 -10.76
N ASN A 263 18.96 15.28 -11.75
CA ASN A 263 18.50 15.34 -13.13
C ASN A 263 17.13 14.66 -13.20
N PRO A 264 16.04 15.38 -13.54
CA PRO A 264 14.69 14.80 -13.57
C PRO A 264 14.59 13.55 -14.45
N SER A 265 15.45 13.46 -15.47
CA SER A 265 15.54 12.32 -16.37
C SER A 265 16.07 11.07 -15.65
N GLU A 266 17.12 11.21 -14.84
CA GLU A 266 17.75 10.10 -14.12
C GLU A 266 16.83 9.55 -13.01
N THR A 267 16.20 10.44 -12.24
CA THR A 267 15.15 10.07 -11.28
C THR A 267 14.06 9.28 -11.98
N LYS A 268 13.54 9.79 -13.12
CA LYS A 268 12.50 9.09 -13.88
C LYS A 268 12.95 7.70 -14.35
N HIS A 269 14.15 7.58 -14.92
CA HIS A 269 14.70 6.30 -15.35
C HIS A 269 14.79 5.28 -14.21
N PHE A 270 15.19 5.74 -13.02
CA PHE A 270 15.25 4.89 -11.83
C PHE A 270 13.86 4.41 -11.40
N LEU A 271 12.86 5.31 -11.40
CA LEU A 271 11.46 4.96 -11.08
C LEU A 271 10.88 3.98 -12.12
N ASP A 272 11.14 4.17 -13.41
CA ASP A 272 10.73 3.25 -14.49
C ASP A 272 11.34 1.85 -14.30
N THR A 273 12.61 1.79 -13.87
CA THR A 273 13.30 0.53 -13.58
C THR A 273 12.68 -0.19 -12.39
N LEU A 274 12.42 0.52 -11.28
CA LEU A 274 11.72 -0.04 -10.13
C LEU A 274 10.32 -0.55 -10.49
N ALA A 275 9.56 0.24 -11.26
CA ALA A 275 8.23 -0.15 -11.74
C ALA A 275 8.29 -1.42 -12.59
N THR A 276 9.24 -1.49 -13.53
CA THR A 276 9.45 -2.66 -14.38
C THR A 276 9.80 -3.92 -13.57
N ASN A 277 10.64 -3.78 -12.54
CA ASN A 277 11.00 -4.89 -11.64
C ASN A 277 9.78 -5.38 -10.84
N ILE A 278 8.98 -4.47 -10.29
CA ILE A 278 7.73 -4.80 -9.59
C ILE A 278 6.80 -5.57 -10.51
N LEU A 279 6.59 -5.08 -11.74
CA LEU A 279 5.69 -5.72 -12.70
C LEU A 279 6.22 -7.08 -13.17
N THR A 280 7.53 -7.24 -13.33
CA THR A 280 8.16 -8.52 -13.67
C THR A 280 7.88 -9.57 -12.60
N LEU A 281 8.02 -9.21 -11.32
CA LEU A 281 7.71 -10.08 -10.18
C LEU A 281 6.21 -10.40 -10.11
N LEU A 282 5.34 -9.45 -10.44
CA LEU A 282 3.89 -9.68 -10.47
C LEU A 282 3.46 -10.59 -11.63
N ILE A 283 4.14 -10.55 -12.78
CA ILE A 283 3.92 -11.49 -13.88
C ILE A 283 4.37 -12.90 -13.48
N SER A 284 5.49 -13.04 -12.75
CA SER A 284 5.99 -14.37 -12.38
C SER A 284 5.05 -15.12 -11.43
N ILE A 285 4.13 -14.43 -10.75
CA ILE A 285 3.08 -15.05 -9.95
C ILE A 285 1.96 -15.57 -10.87
N PRO A 286 1.67 -16.89 -10.86
CA PRO A 286 0.63 -17.49 -11.68
C PRO A 286 -0.75 -16.83 -11.49
N PRO A 287 -1.59 -16.79 -12.54
CA PRO A 287 -2.94 -16.21 -12.44
C PRO A 287 -3.86 -17.00 -11.50
N SER A 288 -3.54 -18.27 -11.20
CA SER A 288 -4.25 -19.09 -10.21
C SER A 288 -3.90 -18.77 -8.75
N SER A 289 -2.83 -17.97 -8.52
CA SER A 289 -2.41 -17.62 -7.17
C SER A 289 -3.51 -16.88 -6.41
N ARG A 290 -3.66 -17.15 -5.11
CA ARG A 290 -4.61 -16.43 -4.26
C ARG A 290 -4.04 -15.16 -3.59
N THR A 291 -2.81 -14.77 -3.91
CA THR A 291 -2.23 -13.47 -3.45
C THR A 291 -2.85 -12.24 -4.13
N LYS A 292 -3.97 -12.38 -4.84
CA LYS A 292 -4.57 -11.36 -5.71
C LYS A 292 -4.96 -10.06 -5.02
N ALA A 293 -5.55 -10.14 -3.83
CA ALA A 293 -5.98 -8.96 -3.08
C ALA A 293 -4.80 -8.01 -2.81
N ILE A 294 -3.65 -8.56 -2.43
CA ILE A 294 -2.44 -7.80 -2.14
C ILE A 294 -1.62 -7.42 -3.39
N GLN A 295 -2.08 -7.74 -4.60
CA GLN A 295 -1.41 -7.31 -5.84
C GLN A 295 -1.92 -5.94 -6.35
N VAL A 296 -3.13 -5.52 -5.97
CA VAL A 296 -3.79 -4.36 -6.58
C VAL A 296 -3.04 -3.05 -6.30
N LEU A 297 -2.65 -2.80 -5.04
CA LEU A 297 -1.94 -1.58 -4.68
C LEU A 297 -0.55 -1.48 -5.37
N PRO A 298 0.31 -2.52 -5.35
CA PRO A 298 1.53 -2.54 -6.14
C PRO A 298 1.32 -2.28 -7.64
N LEU A 299 0.25 -2.82 -8.24
CA LEU A 299 -0.10 -2.58 -9.65
C LEU A 299 -0.46 -1.11 -9.91
N ILE A 300 -1.21 -0.46 -9.01
CA ILE A 300 -1.51 0.97 -9.12
C ILE A 300 -0.21 1.77 -9.03
N ILE A 301 0.63 1.49 -8.04
CA ILE A 301 1.88 2.21 -7.78
C ILE A 301 2.83 2.08 -8.99
N ALA A 302 3.16 0.86 -9.40
CA ALA A 302 4.09 0.60 -10.50
C ALA A 302 3.49 1.00 -11.85
N GLY A 303 2.21 0.69 -12.10
CA GLY A 303 1.52 1.07 -13.33
C GLY A 303 1.45 2.59 -13.52
N SER A 304 1.21 3.33 -12.44
CA SER A 304 1.18 4.81 -12.49
C SER A 304 2.55 5.44 -12.70
N ALA A 305 3.64 4.74 -12.39
CA ALA A 305 4.99 5.23 -12.69
C ALA A 305 5.32 5.20 -14.19
N LEU A 306 4.64 4.34 -14.98
CA LEU A 306 4.83 4.20 -16.43
C LEU A 306 4.26 5.38 -17.24
N GLN A 307 4.91 6.54 -17.13
CA GLN A 307 4.51 7.78 -17.79
C GLN A 307 5.42 8.07 -18.99
N GLY A 308 4.85 8.41 -20.14
CA GLY A 308 5.61 8.63 -21.39
C GLY A 308 6.77 9.62 -21.23
N GLN A 309 7.87 9.42 -21.96
CA GLN A 309 9.01 10.33 -21.95
C GLN A 309 8.75 11.60 -22.77
N THR A 310 9.25 12.73 -22.24
CA THR A 310 9.68 13.88 -23.04
C THR A 310 10.90 13.44 -23.84
N GLN A 311 10.82 13.44 -25.18
CA GLN A 311 11.95 13.09 -26.03
C GLN A 311 13.16 13.99 -25.73
N PRO A 312 14.37 13.47 -25.49
CA PRO A 312 15.57 14.20 -25.87
C PRO A 312 15.67 14.08 -27.39
N SER A 313 15.38 15.18 -28.08
CA SER A 313 15.67 15.34 -29.50
C SER A 313 17.17 15.13 -29.73
N SER A 314 17.56 13.92 -30.15
CA SER A 314 18.75 13.64 -30.95
C SER A 314 18.76 12.16 -31.33
N SER A 315 18.24 11.89 -32.51
CA SER A 315 18.64 10.76 -33.33
C SER A 315 20.16 10.77 -33.55
N THR A 316 20.94 10.02 -32.75
CA THR A 316 22.29 9.60 -33.14
C THR A 316 22.71 8.31 -32.43
N SER A 317 22.85 7.24 -33.21
CA SER A 317 23.58 5.98 -32.96
C SER A 317 23.37 5.25 -31.62
N LEU A 318 22.63 4.13 -31.67
CA LEU A 318 22.40 3.17 -30.58
C LEU A 318 23.63 2.34 -30.12
N LEU A 319 24.85 2.62 -30.56
CA LEU A 319 26.04 1.81 -30.24
C LEU A 319 27.26 2.74 -30.21
N PRO A 320 27.81 3.12 -29.02
CA PRO A 320 28.77 2.27 -28.29
C PRO A 320 28.79 2.45 -26.75
N SER A 321 27.73 2.96 -26.11
CA SER A 321 27.70 3.20 -24.64
C SER A 321 27.20 2.01 -23.82
N CYS A 322 26.39 1.13 -24.40
CA CYS A 322 25.88 -0.09 -23.74
C CYS A 322 26.96 -1.10 -23.37
N ILE A 323 28.15 -1.02 -23.98
CA ILE A 323 29.29 -1.90 -23.71
C ILE A 323 30.06 -1.46 -22.45
N ARG A 324 30.00 -0.17 -22.09
CA ARG A 324 30.82 0.39 -21.01
C ARG A 324 30.12 0.37 -19.65
N ASP A 325 28.78 0.36 -19.63
CA ASP A 325 27.97 0.25 -18.42
C ASP A 325 26.64 -0.48 -18.73
N PRO A 326 26.55 -1.79 -18.46
CA PRO A 326 25.35 -2.58 -18.74
C PRO A 326 24.15 -2.15 -17.90
N ILE A 327 24.37 -1.57 -16.71
CA ILE A 327 23.30 -1.07 -15.83
C ILE A 327 22.63 0.13 -16.50
N ARG A 328 23.43 1.08 -17.01
CA ARG A 328 22.93 2.22 -17.78
C ARG A 328 22.22 1.80 -19.07
N GLY A 329 22.69 0.73 -19.72
CA GLY A 329 22.03 0.13 -20.88
C GLY A 329 20.64 -0.41 -20.58
N ILE A 330 20.48 -1.17 -19.48
CA ILE A 330 19.19 -1.70 -19.02
C ILE A 330 18.24 -0.54 -18.65
N MET A 331 18.74 0.48 -17.95
CA MET A 331 17.95 1.67 -17.56
C MET A 331 17.43 2.48 -18.75
N LEU A 332 18.18 2.56 -19.85
CA LEU A 332 17.74 3.24 -21.07
C LEU A 332 16.66 2.45 -21.81
N LEU A 333 16.67 1.12 -21.73
CA LEU A 333 15.65 0.27 -22.34
C LEU A 333 14.31 0.41 -21.60
N SER A 334 14.29 0.43 -20.26
CA SER A 334 13.04 0.55 -19.49
C SER A 334 12.22 1.80 -19.77
N SER A 335 12.84 2.87 -20.28
CA SER A 335 12.18 4.16 -20.58
C SER A 335 11.88 4.38 -22.06
N ASN A 336 12.01 3.34 -22.88
CA ASN A 336 11.60 3.36 -24.29
C ASN A 336 10.07 3.32 -24.41
N SER A 337 9.47 4.17 -25.24
CA SER A 337 8.01 4.24 -25.45
C SER A 337 7.39 2.90 -25.84
N ILE A 338 8.11 2.04 -26.55
CA ILE A 338 7.66 0.67 -26.89
C ILE A 338 7.56 -0.20 -25.63
N ILE A 339 8.58 -0.13 -24.77
CA ILE A 339 8.67 -0.90 -23.54
C ILE A 339 7.64 -0.38 -22.52
N THR A 340 7.46 0.94 -22.41
CA THR A 340 6.40 1.53 -21.61
C THR A 340 5.03 1.02 -22.06
N ASN A 341 4.72 1.04 -23.37
CA ASN A 341 3.44 0.55 -23.88
C ASN A 341 3.23 -0.95 -23.66
N TYR A 342 4.29 -1.76 -23.75
CA TYR A 342 4.23 -3.19 -23.39
C TYR A 342 3.81 -3.37 -21.93
N TRP A 343 4.48 -2.69 -21.00
CA TRP A 343 4.16 -2.79 -19.58
C TRP A 343 2.79 -2.21 -19.22
N ARG A 344 2.36 -1.13 -19.88
CA ARG A 344 0.99 -0.61 -19.75
C ARG A 344 -0.05 -1.66 -20.11
N ARG A 345 0.16 -2.41 -21.20
CA ARG A 345 -0.73 -3.53 -21.59
C ARG A 345 -0.74 -4.63 -20.52
N VAL A 346 0.42 -5.06 -20.05
CA VAL A 346 0.55 -6.04 -18.97
C VAL A 346 -0.24 -5.61 -17.73
N VAL A 347 -0.11 -4.35 -17.31
CA VAL A 347 -0.82 -3.81 -16.14
C VAL A 347 -2.32 -3.91 -16.35
N MET A 348 -2.82 -3.51 -17.52
CA MET A 348 -4.25 -3.57 -17.85
C MET A 348 -4.77 -5.01 -17.88
N ASP A 349 -4.04 -5.93 -18.49
CA ASP A 349 -4.40 -7.35 -18.54
C ASP A 349 -4.45 -7.95 -17.13
N LYS A 350 -3.48 -7.61 -16.27
CA LYS A 350 -3.43 -8.09 -14.88
C LYS A 350 -4.57 -7.51 -14.04
N ILE A 351 -4.85 -6.20 -14.13
CA ILE A 351 -5.97 -5.57 -13.41
C ILE A 351 -7.31 -6.15 -13.89
N THR A 352 -7.47 -6.40 -15.18
CA THR A 352 -8.68 -7.03 -15.74
C THR A 352 -8.84 -8.45 -15.19
N SER A 353 -7.78 -9.26 -15.18
CA SER A 353 -7.79 -10.60 -14.58
C SER A 353 -8.12 -10.58 -13.07
N LEU A 354 -7.64 -9.58 -12.34
CA LEU A 354 -7.98 -9.40 -10.92
C LEU A 354 -9.44 -9.02 -10.73
N ARG A 355 -9.97 -8.14 -11.58
CA ARG A 355 -11.38 -7.76 -11.56
C ARG A 355 -12.28 -8.96 -11.81
N ASP A 356 -11.95 -9.80 -12.78
CA ASP A 356 -12.74 -10.99 -13.11
C ASP A 356 -12.71 -12.03 -11.99
N TYR A 357 -11.62 -12.10 -11.23
CA TYR A 357 -11.50 -13.00 -10.08
C TYR A 357 -12.20 -12.47 -8.83
N VAL A 358 -11.88 -11.24 -8.42
CA VAL A 358 -12.37 -10.64 -7.17
C VAL A 358 -13.83 -10.21 -7.32
N GLY A 359 -14.21 -9.77 -8.52
CA GLY A 359 -15.58 -9.38 -8.81
C GLY A 359 -16.03 -8.14 -8.05
N LEU A 360 -15.14 -7.22 -7.66
CA LEU A 360 -15.49 -5.97 -6.95
C LEU A 360 -15.25 -4.73 -7.83
N ASP A 361 -16.10 -3.71 -7.68
CA ASP A 361 -15.94 -2.41 -8.37
C ASP A 361 -14.67 -1.65 -7.96
N SER A 362 -14.11 -1.96 -6.79
CA SER A 362 -12.88 -1.34 -6.31
C SER A 362 -11.69 -1.62 -7.25
N VAL A 363 -11.68 -2.77 -7.93
CA VAL A 363 -10.65 -3.09 -8.93
C VAL A 363 -10.86 -2.30 -10.23
N ASP A 364 -12.10 -1.98 -10.58
CA ASP A 364 -12.40 -1.09 -11.71
C ASP A 364 -11.90 0.35 -11.44
N HIS A 365 -12.00 0.81 -10.20
CA HIS A 365 -11.40 2.08 -9.78
C HIS A 365 -9.87 2.06 -9.94
N ALA A 366 -9.20 0.97 -9.55
CA ALA A 366 -7.76 0.80 -9.76
C ALA A 366 -7.37 0.95 -11.24
N ARG A 367 -8.14 0.33 -12.16
CA ARG A 367 -7.94 0.49 -13.61
C ARG A 367 -8.05 1.96 -14.02
N ARG A 368 -9.15 2.61 -13.66
CA ARG A 368 -9.45 4.01 -14.04
C ARG A 368 -8.39 4.99 -13.50
N ILE A 369 -7.86 4.76 -12.30
CA ILE A 369 -6.78 5.56 -11.73
C ILE A 369 -5.55 5.49 -12.63
N VAL A 370 -5.10 4.28 -12.97
CA VAL A 370 -3.89 4.09 -13.78
C VAL A 370 -4.08 4.65 -15.20
N GLU A 371 -5.23 4.40 -15.84
CA GLU A 371 -5.58 4.99 -17.14
C GLU A 371 -5.60 6.52 -17.07
N GLY A 372 -6.21 7.08 -16.03
CA GLY A 372 -6.29 8.52 -15.80
C GLY A 372 -4.92 9.17 -15.60
N VAL A 373 -3.98 8.47 -14.97
CA VAL A 373 -2.57 8.91 -14.86
C VAL A 373 -1.92 8.96 -16.24
N TRP A 374 -2.03 7.88 -17.03
CA TRP A 374 -1.44 7.82 -18.36
C TRP A 374 -2.01 8.89 -19.29
N MET A 375 -3.33 9.06 -19.32
CA MET A 375 -3.99 10.08 -20.16
C MET A 375 -3.49 11.50 -19.83
N ARG A 376 -3.40 11.85 -18.55
CA ARG A 376 -2.92 13.16 -18.11
C ARG A 376 -1.43 13.33 -18.42
N ALA A 377 -0.62 12.32 -18.15
CA ALA A 377 0.83 12.36 -18.38
C ALA A 377 1.15 12.52 -19.87
N ASP A 378 0.50 11.72 -20.73
CA ASP A 378 0.72 11.76 -22.18
C ASP A 378 0.24 13.10 -22.79
N SER A 379 -0.84 13.68 -22.24
CA SER A 379 -1.34 15.01 -22.62
C SER A 379 -0.37 16.14 -22.22
N MET A 380 0.30 16.01 -21.07
CA MET A 380 1.31 16.98 -20.61
C MET A 380 2.58 16.92 -21.44
N SER A 381 3.06 15.72 -21.78
CA SER A 381 4.24 15.53 -22.65
C SER A 381 4.06 16.11 -24.05
N SER A 382 2.81 16.21 -24.53
CA SER A 382 2.52 16.84 -25.83
C SER A 382 2.52 18.38 -25.79
N ARG A 383 2.43 19.00 -24.61
CA ARG A 383 2.20 20.45 -24.46
C ARG A 383 3.42 21.26 -23.98
N SER A 384 4.41 20.61 -23.36
CA SER A 384 5.49 21.29 -22.64
C SER A 384 6.87 20.70 -22.96
N ALA A 385 7.80 21.53 -23.43
CA ALA A 385 9.23 21.19 -23.57
C ALA A 385 10.06 21.47 -22.29
N GLY A 386 9.38 21.65 -21.14
CA GLY A 386 9.98 21.91 -19.83
C GLY A 386 9.82 20.73 -18.86
N ALA A 387 10.54 20.78 -17.73
CA ALA A 387 10.53 19.75 -16.69
C ALA A 387 9.12 19.52 -16.12
N CYS A 388 8.41 18.51 -16.65
CA CYS A 388 7.09 18.11 -16.15
C CYS A 388 7.25 17.24 -14.90
N SER A 389 6.59 17.63 -13.80
CA SER A 389 6.42 16.72 -12.66
C SER A 389 5.57 15.52 -13.08
N MET A 390 5.85 14.34 -12.52
CA MET A 390 5.05 13.15 -12.76
C MET A 390 3.62 13.34 -12.24
N VAL A 391 2.64 12.83 -12.99
CA VAL A 391 1.25 12.83 -12.55
C VAL A 391 1.10 11.86 -11.39
N SER A 392 0.63 12.35 -10.25
CA SER A 392 0.38 11.55 -9.05
C SER A 392 -0.93 10.79 -9.18
N TRP A 393 -0.90 9.47 -8.98
CA TRP A 393 -2.12 8.64 -8.98
C TRP A 393 -3.09 9.00 -7.86
N LEU A 394 -2.58 9.59 -6.77
CA LEU A 394 -3.40 10.04 -5.64
C LEU A 394 -4.20 11.29 -5.98
N ASP A 395 -3.69 12.13 -6.87
CA ASP A 395 -4.42 13.31 -7.34
C ASP A 395 -5.47 12.90 -8.37
N VAL A 396 -5.13 11.99 -9.30
CA VAL A 396 -6.11 11.35 -10.20
C VAL A 396 -7.25 10.70 -9.43
N MET A 397 -6.91 9.86 -8.44
CA MET A 397 -7.90 9.19 -7.59
C MET A 397 -8.83 10.20 -6.92
N ARG A 398 -8.31 11.36 -6.49
CA ARG A 398 -9.11 12.37 -5.81
C ARG A 398 -10.00 13.16 -6.77
N GLU A 399 -9.41 13.67 -7.85
CA GLU A 399 -10.08 14.49 -8.85
C GLU A 399 -11.22 13.74 -9.54
N ASP A 400 -10.97 12.48 -9.89
CA ASP A 400 -11.93 11.63 -10.59
C ASP A 400 -12.89 10.91 -9.63
N LYS A 401 -12.81 11.20 -8.33
CA LYS A 401 -13.65 10.61 -7.25
C LYS A 401 -13.60 9.08 -7.23
N LEU A 402 -12.40 8.53 -7.36
CA LEU A 402 -12.13 7.09 -7.42
C LEU A 402 -11.66 6.51 -6.07
N GLN A 403 -11.85 7.22 -4.95
CA GLN A 403 -11.43 6.76 -3.63
C GLN A 403 -12.13 5.44 -3.26
N THR A 404 -11.35 4.43 -2.90
CA THR A 404 -11.85 3.11 -2.49
C THR A 404 -10.76 2.30 -1.80
N PHE A 405 -11.14 1.21 -1.13
CA PHE A 405 -10.20 0.20 -0.65
C PHE A 405 -10.00 -0.85 -1.73
N PHE A 406 -8.76 -0.97 -2.18
CA PHE A 406 -8.36 -1.89 -3.23
C PHE A 406 -8.12 -3.28 -2.64
N GLY A 407 -9.10 -4.17 -2.75
CA GLY A 407 -9.03 -5.56 -2.28
C GLY A 407 -10.12 -5.90 -1.28
#